data_AF-A0A955GUM7-F1
#
_entry.id   AF-A0A955GUM7-F1
#
_cell.length_a   1.000
_cell.length_b   1.000
_cell.length_c   1.000
_cell.angle_alpha   90.00
_cell.angle_beta   90.00
_cell.angle_gamma   90.00
#
_symmetry.space_group_name_H-M   'P 1'
#
loop_
_entity.id
_entity.type
_entity.pdbx_description
1 polymer ?
#
loop_
_entity_poly.entity_id
_entity_poly.type
_entity_poly.pdbx_seq_one_letter_code
_entity_poly.pdbx_strand_id
1 'polypeptide(L)'
;MKILLDTLAENLPRIVAEQMNIPGRELHDGGVSEQEILFDAQPYSKYARNTNGLQITVRAHRFEERLARIDEMAEAIKEGVVKFLRRRRIEHTLKIAVEVDLVDMGYATT
;
A
#
# COMPACT_ATOMS: atom_id res chain seq x y z
N MET A 1 -0.60 13.86 -13.30
CA MET A 1 -0.11 13.51 -11.96
C MET A 1 -1.17 13.65 -10.86
N LYS A 2 -1.74 14.84 -10.60
CA LYS A 2 -2.72 15.02 -9.51
C LYS A 2 -3.93 14.07 -9.61
N ILE A 3 -4.57 14.02 -10.78
CA ILE A 3 -5.71 13.11 -11.05
C ILE A 3 -5.34 11.63 -10.85
N LEU A 4 -4.10 11.23 -11.19
CA LEU A 4 -3.59 9.87 -10.98
C LEU A 4 -3.52 9.56 -9.48
N LEU A 5 -2.97 10.48 -8.68
CA LEU A 5 -2.84 10.32 -7.24
C LEU A 5 -4.20 10.33 -6.54
N ASP A 6 -5.11 11.22 -6.93
CA ASP A 6 -6.47 11.27 -6.37
C ASP A 6 -7.22 9.94 -6.67
N THR A 7 -7.12 9.46 -7.91
CA THR A 7 -7.74 8.19 -8.33
C THR A 7 -7.13 6.97 -7.61
N LEU A 8 -5.81 6.97 -7.41
CA LEU A 8 -5.14 5.94 -6.63
C LEU A 8 -5.53 6.02 -5.16
N ALA A 9 -5.60 7.22 -4.58
CA ALA A 9 -5.92 7.42 -3.19
C ALA A 9 -7.29 6.84 -2.81
N GLU A 10 -8.27 6.91 -3.71
CA GLU A 10 -9.60 6.33 -3.52
C GLU A 10 -9.61 4.79 -3.58
N ASN A 11 -8.64 4.15 -4.24
CA ASN A 11 -8.68 2.70 -4.54
C ASN A 11 -7.57 1.90 -3.85
N LEU A 12 -6.47 2.56 -3.49
CA LEU A 12 -5.32 1.95 -2.86
C LEU A 12 -5.66 1.32 -1.50
N PRO A 13 -6.50 1.93 -0.64
CA PRO A 13 -6.84 1.31 0.63
C PRO A 13 -7.50 -0.06 0.48
N ARG A 14 -8.36 -0.25 -0.53
CA ARG A 14 -8.96 -1.56 -0.83
C ARG A 14 -7.92 -2.58 -1.27
N ILE A 15 -7.05 -2.20 -2.21
CA ILE A 15 -5.98 -3.08 -2.70
C ILE A 15 -5.09 -3.53 -1.54
N VAL A 16 -4.74 -2.60 -0.64
CA VAL A 16 -3.85 -2.88 0.50
C VAL A 16 -4.56 -3.68 1.58
N ALA A 17 -5.79 -3.34 1.95
CA ALA A 17 -6.54 -4.04 3.00
C ALA A 17 -6.73 -5.52 2.67
N GLU A 18 -7.00 -5.86 1.40
CA GLU A 18 -7.09 -7.25 0.93
C GLU A 18 -5.82 -8.07 1.23
N GLN A 19 -4.63 -7.45 1.22
CA GLN A 19 -3.35 -8.12 1.44
C GLN A 19 -2.89 -8.07 2.91
N MET A 20 -3.25 -7.00 3.64
CA MET A 20 -2.80 -6.77 5.02
C MET A 20 -3.68 -7.45 6.07
N ASN A 21 -4.87 -7.88 5.69
CA ASN A 21 -5.82 -8.53 6.58
C ASN A 21 -5.33 -9.94 6.98
N ILE A 22 -5.30 -10.25 8.27
CA ILE A 22 -4.99 -11.59 8.78
C ILE A 22 -6.31 -12.38 8.88
N PRO A 23 -6.47 -13.50 8.15
CA PRO A 23 -7.73 -14.26 8.14
C PRO A 23 -8.17 -14.68 9.54
N GLY A 24 -9.43 -14.40 9.88
CA GLY A 24 -10.04 -14.80 11.16
C GLY A 24 -9.71 -13.90 12.35
N ARG A 25 -8.93 -12.83 12.17
CA ARG A 25 -8.66 -11.82 13.19
C ARG A 25 -9.74 -10.72 13.21
N GLU A 26 -9.97 -10.16 14.38
CA GLU A 26 -10.84 -8.99 14.55
C GLU A 26 -10.15 -7.71 14.03
N LEU A 27 -10.95 -6.69 13.71
CA LEU A 27 -10.42 -5.36 13.39
C LEU A 27 -9.54 -4.85 14.54
N HIS A 28 -8.44 -4.21 14.20
CA HIS A 28 -7.41 -3.75 15.14
C HIS A 28 -6.58 -4.83 15.84
N ASP A 29 -6.94 -6.12 15.78
CA ASP A 29 -6.13 -7.26 16.24
C ASP A 29 -5.61 -8.12 15.06
N GLY A 30 -5.15 -7.45 14.01
CA GLY A 30 -4.65 -8.12 12.80
C GLY A 30 -5.63 -8.06 11.63
N GLY A 31 -6.90 -7.77 11.88
CA GLY A 31 -7.86 -7.29 10.89
C GLY A 31 -7.61 -5.83 10.53
N VAL A 32 -7.77 -5.48 9.25
CA VAL A 32 -7.60 -4.10 8.73
C VAL A 32 -8.73 -3.74 7.80
N SER A 33 -9.33 -2.58 8.01
CA SER A 33 -10.28 -1.98 7.09
C SER A 33 -9.62 -0.99 6.13
N GLU A 34 -10.29 -0.67 5.03
CA GLU A 34 -9.86 0.37 4.08
C GLU A 34 -9.64 1.73 4.75
N GLN A 35 -10.28 2.01 5.89
CA GLN A 35 -10.17 3.29 6.58
C GLN A 35 -8.90 3.44 7.43
N GLU A 36 -8.20 2.32 7.69
CA GLU A 36 -7.03 2.27 8.57
C GLU A 36 -5.70 2.18 7.80
N ILE A 37 -5.76 2.14 6.47
CA ILE A 37 -4.58 2.10 5.63
C ILE A 37 -3.98 3.50 5.51
N LEU A 38 -2.85 3.70 6.18
CA LEU A 38 -1.99 4.84 5.91
C LEU A 38 -1.12 4.51 4.69
N PHE A 39 -1.22 5.35 3.66
CA PHE A 39 -0.33 5.29 2.52
C PHE A 39 0.19 6.67 2.13
N ASP A 40 1.40 6.68 1.58
CA ASP A 40 1.93 7.83 0.85
C ASP A 40 2.22 7.40 -0.59
N ALA A 41 1.81 8.22 -1.53
CA ALA A 41 1.95 8.00 -2.97
C ALA A 41 2.71 9.19 -3.56
N GLN A 42 4.04 9.05 -3.68
CA GLN A 42 4.89 10.15 -4.13
C GLN A 42 5.12 10.08 -5.64
N PRO A 43 4.72 11.10 -6.41
CA PRO A 43 5.03 11.18 -7.83
C PRO A 43 6.47 11.63 -8.07
N TYR A 44 6.96 11.35 -9.27
CA TYR A 44 8.29 11.72 -9.75
C TYR A 44 8.70 13.19 -9.45
N SER A 45 9.91 13.37 -8.91
CA SER A 45 10.59 14.68 -8.94
C SER A 45 11.68 14.66 -10.02
N LYS A 46 11.90 15.80 -10.69
CA LYS A 46 12.89 15.96 -11.78
C LYS A 46 14.35 15.62 -11.41
N TYR A 47 14.61 15.35 -10.13
CA TYR A 47 15.93 15.05 -9.58
C TYR A 47 16.18 13.54 -9.38
N ALA A 48 15.14 12.71 -9.49
CA ALA A 48 15.20 11.29 -9.18
C ALA A 48 15.42 10.45 -10.46
N ARG A 49 16.62 10.56 -11.05
CA ARG A 49 16.95 9.97 -12.38
C ARG A 49 16.99 8.43 -12.44
N ASN A 50 16.82 7.74 -11.31
CA ASN A 50 16.86 6.27 -11.22
C ASN A 50 15.76 5.67 -10.32
N THR A 51 14.74 6.44 -9.97
CA THR A 51 13.71 5.99 -9.03
C THR A 51 12.44 5.54 -9.74
N ASN A 52 11.53 4.95 -8.97
CA ASN A 52 10.21 4.57 -9.43
C ASN A 52 9.41 5.81 -9.85
N GLY A 53 8.54 5.65 -10.85
CA GLY A 53 7.60 6.69 -11.29
C GLY A 53 6.49 6.94 -10.25
N LEU A 54 6.23 5.94 -9.40
CA LEU A 54 5.36 6.01 -8.24
C LEU A 54 5.95 5.17 -7.11
N GLN A 55 6.15 5.79 -5.95
CA GLN A 55 6.48 5.09 -4.70
C GLN A 55 5.20 5.02 -3.85
N ILE A 56 4.86 3.83 -3.37
CA ILE A 56 3.77 3.59 -2.44
C ILE A 56 4.37 3.07 -1.14
N THR A 57 4.20 3.81 -0.06
CA THR A 57 4.58 3.34 1.28
C THR A 57 3.31 3.01 2.03
N VAL A 58 3.19 1.78 2.55
CA VAL A 58 2.09 1.32 3.40
C VAL A 58 2.60 1.16 4.82
N ARG A 59 1.93 1.77 5.79
CA ARG A 59 2.31 1.65 7.19
C ARG A 59 1.22 0.95 8.00
N ALA A 60 1.60 -0.09 8.74
CA ALA A 60 0.64 -0.89 9.51
C ALA A 60 1.26 -1.43 10.80
N HIS A 61 0.40 -1.88 11.71
CA HIS A 61 0.84 -2.54 12.94
C HIS A 61 1.64 -3.81 12.61
N ARG A 62 2.70 -4.02 13.36
CA ARG A 62 3.50 -5.24 13.32
C ARG A 62 2.74 -6.40 13.95
N PHE A 63 2.51 -7.42 13.14
CA PHE A 63 2.08 -8.75 13.57
C PHE A 63 3.07 -9.74 12.96
N GLU A 64 3.42 -10.79 13.69
CA GLU A 64 4.37 -11.80 13.20
C GLU A 64 3.86 -12.48 11.91
N GLU A 65 2.54 -12.64 11.79
CA GLU A 65 1.90 -13.18 10.59
C GLU A 65 2.08 -12.28 9.37
N ARG A 66 2.12 -10.95 9.54
CA ARG A 66 2.41 -9.99 8.45
C ARG A 66 3.89 -9.98 8.13
N LEU A 67 4.74 -10.01 9.16
CA LEU A 67 6.19 -10.01 9.00
C LEU A 67 6.66 -11.23 8.19
N ALA A 68 6.07 -12.40 8.45
CA ALA A 68 6.38 -13.65 7.74
C ALA A 68 6.07 -13.60 6.23
N ARG A 69 5.28 -12.63 5.76
CA ARG A 69 4.86 -12.49 4.36
C ARG A 69 5.02 -11.08 3.80
N ILE A 70 5.91 -10.28 4.40
CA ILE A 70 6.05 -8.86 4.05
C ILE A 70 6.36 -8.65 2.56
N ASP A 71 7.24 -9.48 2.00
CA ASP A 71 7.62 -9.45 0.58
C ASP A 71 6.45 -9.87 -0.32
N GLU A 72 5.73 -10.94 0.05
CA GLU A 72 4.55 -11.40 -0.69
C GLU A 72 3.46 -10.32 -0.73
N MET A 73 3.20 -9.66 0.41
CA MET A 73 2.22 -8.57 0.48
C MET A 73 2.64 -7.37 -0.37
N ALA A 74 3.91 -6.95 -0.31
CA ALA A 74 4.41 -5.83 -1.11
C ALA A 74 4.25 -6.11 -2.61
N GLU A 75 4.58 -7.33 -3.05
CA GLU A 75 4.38 -7.76 -4.45
C GLU A 75 2.91 -7.81 -4.84
N ALA A 76 2.04 -8.39 -4.01
CA ALA A 76 0.60 -8.46 -4.28
C ALA A 76 -0.05 -7.07 -4.37
N ILE A 77 0.34 -6.13 -3.50
CA ILE A 77 -0.10 -4.73 -3.56
C ILE A 77 0.37 -4.10 -4.88
N LYS A 78 1.65 -4.29 -5.25
CA LYS A 78 2.20 -3.76 -6.50
C LYS A 78 1.43 -4.28 -7.71
N GLU A 79 1.14 -5.58 -7.76
CA GLU A 79 0.34 -6.19 -8.82
C GLU A 79 -1.09 -5.64 -8.87
N GLY A 80 -1.72 -5.46 -7.71
CA GLY A 80 -3.04 -4.85 -7.58
C GLY A 80 -3.08 -3.43 -8.17
N VAL A 81 -2.07 -2.61 -7.86
CA VAL A 81 -1.92 -1.25 -8.39
C VAL A 81 -1.69 -1.28 -9.90
N VAL A 82 -0.78 -2.11 -10.41
CA VAL A 82 -0.53 -2.25 -11.85
C VAL A 82 -1.82 -2.65 -12.59
N LYS A 83 -2.57 -3.62 -12.04
CA LYS A 83 -3.83 -4.09 -12.60
C LYS A 83 -4.89 -2.99 -12.62
N PHE A 84 -4.97 -2.19 -11.55
CA PHE A 84 -5.86 -1.04 -11.47
C PHE A 84 -5.54 0.02 -12.54
N LEU A 85 -4.27 0.43 -12.64
CA LEU A 85 -3.83 1.42 -13.62
C LEU A 85 -4.06 0.95 -15.06
N ARG A 86 -3.73 -0.32 -15.36
CA ARG A 86 -4.00 -0.94 -16.66
C ARG A 86 -5.48 -0.92 -17.03
N ARG A 87 -6.38 -1.28 -16.10
CA ARG A 87 -7.83 -1.26 -16.32
C ARG A 87 -8.37 0.13 -16.62
N ARG A 88 -7.78 1.16 -16.00
CA ARG A 88 -8.14 2.56 -16.23
C ARG A 88 -7.45 3.18 -17.45
N ARG A 89 -6.60 2.42 -18.16
CA ARG A 89 -5.74 2.88 -19.26
C ARG A 89 -4.83 4.05 -18.85
N ILE A 90 -4.42 4.09 -17.58
CA ILE A 90 -3.55 5.12 -17.04
C ILE A 90 -2.11 4.61 -17.11
N GLU A 91 -1.22 5.44 -17.68
CA GLU A 91 0.25 5.32 -17.75
C GLU A 91 0.84 3.92 -17.46
N HIS A 92 0.88 3.09 -18.49
CA HIS A 92 1.34 1.69 -18.43
C HIS A 92 2.87 1.52 -18.37
N THR A 93 3.61 2.62 -18.42
CA THR A 93 5.08 2.66 -18.37
C THR A 93 5.62 3.10 -17.01
N LEU A 94 4.73 3.38 -16.03
CA LEU A 94 5.13 3.74 -14.68
C LEU A 94 5.86 2.57 -14.01
N LYS A 95 7.08 2.84 -13.55
CA LYS A 95 7.77 1.97 -12.59
C LYS A 95 7.13 2.20 -11.21
N ILE A 96 6.66 1.13 -10.58
CA ILE A 96 5.98 1.22 -9.28
C ILE A 96 6.82 0.46 -8.27
N ALA A 97 7.07 1.08 -7.14
CA ALA A 97 7.56 0.39 -5.95
C ALA A 97 6.56 0.50 -4.82
N VAL A 98 6.52 -0.57 -4.04
CA VAL A 98 5.73 -0.69 -2.84
C VAL A 98 6.68 -1.03 -1.71
N GLU A 99 6.54 -0.31 -0.61
CA GLU A 99 7.24 -0.55 0.64
C GLU A 99 6.19 -0.76 1.73
N VAL A 100 6.36 -1.81 2.53
CA VAL A 100 5.50 -2.09 3.68
C VAL A 100 6.32 -1.88 4.94
N ASP A 101 5.94 -0.89 5.74
CA ASP A 101 6.54 -0.57 7.02
C ASP A 101 5.66 -1.09 8.15
N LEU A 102 6.12 -2.17 8.79
CA LEU A 102 5.47 -2.79 9.94
C LEU A 102 6.03 -2.20 11.23
N VAL A 103 5.20 -1.46 11.94
CA VAL A 103 5.60 -0.70 13.13
C VAL A 103 4.89 -1.19 14.37
N ASP A 104 5.63 -1.20 15.49
CA ASP A 104 5.06 -1.42 16.81
C ASP A 104 4.32 -0.15 17.24
N MET A 105 3.04 -0.07 16.87
CA MET A 105 2.17 1.01 17.33
C MET A 105 1.62 0.61 18.69
N GLY A 106 2.03 1.33 19.73
CA GLY A 106 1.44 1.17 21.06
C GLY A 106 -0.05 1.53 21.03
N TYR A 107 -0.88 0.73 21.70
CA TYR A 107 -2.24 1.14 21.99
C TYR A 107 -2.19 2.35 22.93
N ALA A 108 -3.03 3.36 22.69
CA ALA A 108 -3.29 4.38 23.69
C ALA A 108 -3.92 3.67 24.89
N THR A 109 -3.13 3.35 25.92
CA THR A 109 -3.67 2.87 27.18
C THR A 109 -4.51 4.00 27.74
N THR A 110 -5.82 3.75 27.83
CA THR A 110 -6.78 4.65 28.49
C THR A 110 -6.59 4.61 30.00
#